data_AF-A0A916WR21-F1
#
_entry.id   AF-A0A916WR21-F1
#
_cell.length_a   1.000
_cell.length_b   1.000
_cell.length_c   1.000
_cell.angle_alpha   90.00
_cell.angle_beta   90.00
_cell.angle_gamma   90.00
#
_symmetry.space_group_name_H-M   'P 1'
#
loop_
_entity.id
_entity.type
_entity.pdbx_description
1 polymer ?
#
loop_
_entity_poly.entity_id
_entity_poly.type
_entity_poly.pdbx_seq_one_letter_code
_entity_poly.pdbx_strand_id
1 'polypeptide(L)' 'MTAAPDYLTCICGKRGYFAKRDAKTVRRVHGGDHLSVYRCTTSGYWHIGHRPALLTRGVIGRADVRTRR' A
#
# COMPACT_ATOMS: atom_id res chain seq x y z
N MET A 1 11.51 6.76 -21.19
CA MET A 1 11.08 5.51 -20.52
C MET A 1 11.59 5.57 -19.08
N THR A 2 10.75 5.84 -18.09
CA THR A 2 11.16 5.84 -16.68
C THR A 2 11.22 4.40 -16.20
N ALA A 3 12.36 3.96 -15.67
CA ALA A 3 12.50 2.63 -15.09
C ALA A 3 11.45 2.42 -13.99
N ALA A 4 10.84 1.23 -13.95
CA ALA A 4 9.93 0.88 -12.87
C ALA A 4 10.72 0.87 -11.55
N PRO A 5 10.18 1.42 -10.45
CA PRO A 5 10.86 1.40 -9.16
C PRO A 5 11.09 -0.02 -8.67
N ASP A 6 12.25 -0.26 -8.06
CA ASP A 6 12.54 -1.54 -7.41
C ASP A 6 11.51 -1.87 -6.33
N TYR A 7 11.17 -3.16 -6.23
CA TYR A 7 10.26 -3.69 -5.22
C TYR A 7 10.82 -4.97 -4.62
N LEU A 8 10.32 -5.31 -3.43
CA LEU A 8 10.63 -6.55 -2.74
C LEU A 8 9.35 -7.25 -2.27
N THR A 9 9.49 -8.51 -1.89
CA THR A 9 8.45 -9.20 -1.13
C THR A 9 8.59 -8.83 0.34
N CYS A 10 7.62 -8.09 0.85
CA CYS A 10 7.56 -7.75 2.26
C CYS A 10 7.30 -9.00 3.10
N ILE A 11 7.74 -8.98 4.36
CA ILE A 11 7.47 -10.06 5.33
C ILE A 11 5.97 -10.38 5.51
N CYS A 12 5.07 -9.45 5.18
CA CYS A 12 3.62 -9.69 5.17
C CYS A 12 3.13 -10.41 3.89
N GLY A 13 4.04 -10.87 3.03
CA GLY A 13 3.75 -11.53 1.75
C GLY A 13 3.36 -10.59 0.60
N LYS A 14 3.26 -9.28 0.84
CA LYS A 14 2.85 -8.30 -0.18
C LYS A 14 4.04 -7.64 -0.85
N ARG A 15 3.85 -7.16 -2.09
CA ARG A 15 4.83 -6.29 -2.75
C ARG A 15 5.08 -5.03 -1.92
N GLY A 16 6.33 -4.76 -1.59
CA GLY A 16 6.79 -3.64 -0.78
C GLY A 16 7.75 -2.73 -1.56
N TYR A 17 7.68 -1.43 -1.28
CA TYR A 17 8.56 -0.40 -1.83
C TYR A 17 9.33 0.30 -0.72
N PHE A 18 10.58 0.67 -0.99
CA PHE A 18 11.43 1.37 -0.03
C PHE A 18 10.92 2.79 0.26
N ALA A 19 10.51 3.53 -0.76
CA ALA A 19 9.98 4.88 -0.59
C ALA A 19 8.50 5.00 -0.99
N LYS A 20 7.80 5.91 -0.31
CA LYS A 20 6.40 6.26 -0.61
C LYS A 20 6.22 6.74 -2.05
N ARG A 21 7.22 7.45 -2.58
CA ARG A 21 7.22 7.98 -3.95
C ARG A 21 7.20 6.87 -4.98
N ASP A 22 7.95 5.79 -4.74
CA ASP A 22 8.03 4.63 -5.63
C ASP A 22 6.68 3.93 -5.70
N ALA A 23 6.05 3.69 -4.54
CA ALA A 23 4.70 3.16 -4.46
C ALA A 23 3.67 4.07 -5.16
N LYS A 24 3.78 5.40 -5.04
CA LYS A 24 2.91 6.35 -5.76
C LYS A 24 3.13 6.30 -7.28
N THR A 25 4.38 6.19 -7.73
CA THR A 25 4.71 6.07 -9.14
C THR A 25 4.09 4.80 -9.72
N VAL A 26 4.32 3.64 -9.10
CA VAL A 26 3.70 2.39 -9.57
C VAL A 26 2.17 2.47 -9.50
N ARG A 27 1.59 3.04 -8.45
CA ARG A 27 0.12 3.19 -8.37
C ARG A 27 -0.42 3.99 -9.56
N ARG A 28 0.25 5.08 -9.95
CA ARG A 28 -0.16 5.89 -11.11
C ARG A 28 -0.04 5.14 -12.43
N VAL A 29 0.98 4.30 -12.58
CA VAL A 29 1.24 3.56 -13.83
C VAL A 29 0.37 2.30 -13.96
N HIS A 30 0.18 1.55 -12.87
CA HIS A 30 -0.43 0.21 -12.90
C HIS A 30 -1.67 0.05 -12.02
N GLY A 31 -1.83 0.92 -11.02
CA GLY A 31 -2.86 0.75 -9.99
C GLY A 31 -4.16 1.49 -10.24
N GLY A 32 -4.18 2.47 -11.14
CA GLY A 32 -5.33 3.37 -11.28
C GLY A 32 -5.71 4.08 -9.97
N ASP A 33 -6.86 4.75 -9.96
CA ASP A 33 -7.30 5.58 -8.83
C ASP A 33 -7.95 4.77 -7.69
N HIS A 34 -8.17 3.47 -7.87
CA HIS A 34 -8.85 2.61 -6.90
C HIS A 34 -7.88 1.99 -5.87
N LEU A 35 -6.56 2.01 -6.13
CA LEU A 35 -5.56 1.52 -5.19
C LEU A 35 -5.07 2.62 -4.25
N SER A 36 -4.81 2.26 -2.98
CA SER A 36 -4.26 3.15 -1.98
C SER A 36 -2.80 2.81 -1.66
N VAL A 37 -2.00 3.84 -1.36
CA VAL A 37 -0.64 3.69 -0.85
C VAL A 37 -0.65 3.76 0.67
N TYR A 38 -0.18 2.71 1.34
CA TYR A 38 -0.12 2.64 2.80
C TYR A 38 1.21 2.05 3.27
N ARG A 39 1.58 2.34 4.53
CA ARG A 39 2.81 1.79 5.12
C ARG A 39 2.49 0.47 5.83
N CYS A 40 3.32 -0.53 5.62
CA CYS A 40 3.30 -1.77 6.37
C CYS A 40 3.57 -1.48 7.85
N THR A 41 2.76 -2.04 8.74
CA THR A 41 2.98 -1.96 10.19
C THR A 41 4.11 -2.88 10.66
N THR A 42 4.35 -3.99 9.97
CA THR A 42 5.34 -5.01 10.37
C THR A 42 6.75 -4.69 9.89
N SER A 43 6.91 -4.24 8.63
CA SER A 43 8.24 -4.04 8.02
C SER A 43 8.59 -2.57 7.73
N GLY A 44 7.63 -1.66 7.83
CA GLY A 44 7.82 -0.26 7.46
C GLY A 44 7.89 0.03 5.96
N TYR A 45 7.84 -0.98 5.08
CA TYR A 45 7.78 -0.80 3.63
C TYR A 45 6.45 -0.20 3.16
N TRP A 46 6.43 0.38 1.97
CA TRP A 46 5.22 0.94 1.36
C TRP A 46 4.52 -0.09 0.49
N HIS A 47 3.19 -0.18 0.61
CA HIS A 47 2.33 -1.07 -0.15
C HIS A 47 1.37 -0.30 -1.04
N ILE A 48 0.91 -0.97 -2.10
CA ILE A 48 -0.21 -0.55 -2.92
C ILE A 48 -1.28 -1.64 -2.80
N GLY A 49 -2.53 -1.26 -2.55
CA GLY A 49 -3.62 -2.22 -2.51
C GLY A 49 -4.97 -1.59 -2.18
N HIS A 50 -6.01 -2.41 -2.20
CA HIS A 50 -7.33 -2.00 -1.74
C HIS A 50 -7.29 -1.68 -0.25
N ARG A 51 -7.90 -0.55 0.12
CA ARG A 51 -8.29 -0.34 1.52
C ARG A 51 -9.31 -1.44 1.87
N PRO A 52 -9.31 -1.94 3.12
CA PRO A 52 -10.33 -2.89 3.54
C PRO A 52 -11.72 -2.37 3.16
N ALA A 53 -12.56 -3.19 2.54
CA ALA A 53 -13.87 -2.75 2.05
C ALA A 53 -14.70 -2.09 3.14
N LEU A 54 -14.55 -2.54 4.39
CA LEU A 54 -15.18 -1.96 5.57
C LEU A 54 -14.73 -0.51 5.85
N LEU A 55 -13.47 -0.17 5.57
CA LEU A 55 -12.95 1.20 5.69
C LEU A 55 -13.48 2.10 4.57
N THR A 56 -13.64 1.54 3.36
CA THR A 56 -14.21 2.27 2.22
C THR A 56 -15.72 2.49 2.39
N ARG A 57 -16.43 1.54 3.01
CA ARG A 57 -17.87 1.64 3.31
C ARG A 57 -18.18 2.47 4.56
N GLY A 58 -17.16 3.03 5.23
CA GLY A 58 -17.34 3.84 6.45
C GLY A 58 -17.75 3.03 7.70
N VAL A 59 -17.72 1.70 7.61
CA VAL A 59 -18.09 0.78 8.71
C VAL A 59 -16.98 0.74 9.76
N ILE A 60 -15.74 0.95 9.34
CA ILE A 60 -14.60 1.11 10.25
C ILE A 60 -13.84 2.39 9.90
N GLY A 61 -13.34 3.08 10.92
CA GLY A 61 -12.49 4.26 10.78
C GLY A 61 -11.05 3.91 10.43
N ARG A 62 -10.26 4.92 10.03
CA ARG A 62 -8.82 4.72 9.75
C ARG A 62 -8.04 4.23 10.99
N ALA A 63 -8.56 4.51 12.19
CA ALA A 63 -8.01 4.05 13.45
C ALA A 63 -8.15 2.53 13.63
N ASP A 64 -9.26 1.94 13.14
CA ASP A 64 -9.54 0.51 13.26
C ASP A 64 -8.67 -0.36 12.34
N VAL A 65 -8.18 0.22 11.24
CA VAL A 65 -7.24 -0.46 10.34
C VAL A 65 -5.81 -0.51 10.91
N ARG A 66 -5.51 0.27 11.96
CA ARG A 66 -4.19 0.32 12.58
C ARG A 66 -3.90 -0.78 13.59
N THR A 67 -4.84 -1.68 13.85
CA THR A 67 -4.72 -2.64 14.97
C THR A 67 -5.02 -4.05 14.52
N ARG A 68 -4.01 -4.75 13.99
CA ARG A 68 -3.86 -6.20 14.20
C ARG A 68 -2.38 -6.50 14.42
N ARG A 69 -2.06 -6.71 15.70
CA ARG A 69 -0.86 -7.36 16.20
C ARG A 69 -0.91 -8.84 15.82
#